data_AF-H9VV91-F1
#
_entry.id   AF-H9VV91-F1
#
_cell.length_a   1.000
_cell.length_b   1.000
_cell.length_c   1.000
_cell.angle_alpha   90.00
_cell.angle_beta   90.00
_cell.angle_gamma   90.00
#
_symmetry.space_group_name_H-M   'P 1'
#
loop_
_entity.id
_entity.type
_entity.pdbx_description
1 polymer ?
#
loop_
_entity_poly.entity_id
_entity_poly.type
_entity_poly.pdbx_seq_one_letter_code
_entity_poly.pdbx_strand_id
1 'polypeptide(L)' 'VRGFVGKEQLEAALVGMDLVIIPAGIPRKPGMTRDDLFNINAGIVRTLCEGVAKCCPNAIVNIISNPVNST' A
#
# COMPACT_ATOMS: atom_id res chain seq x y z
N VAL A 1 16.37 12.93 -0.93
CA VAL A 1 15.14 12.13 -1.19
C VAL A 1 15.36 11.32 -2.46
N ARG A 2 14.99 10.04 -2.48
CA ARG A 2 15.06 9.17 -3.67
C ARG A 2 13.65 8.89 -4.15
N GLY A 3 13.42 8.95 -5.47
CA GLY A 3 12.14 8.63 -6.09
C GLY A 3 12.21 7.28 -6.78
N PHE A 4 11.12 6.52 -6.71
CA PHE A 4 10.97 5.22 -7.36
C PHE A 4 9.62 5.18 -8.07
N VAL A 5 9.58 4.57 -9.25
CA VAL A 5 8.39 4.53 -10.10
C VAL A 5 8.18 3.11 -10.62
N GLY A 6 6.93 2.67 -10.63
CA GLY A 6 6.54 1.34 -11.12
C GLY A 6 6.75 0.24 -10.09
N LYS A 7 6.26 -0.96 -10.43
CA LYS A 7 6.32 -2.13 -9.55
C LYS A 7 7.75 -2.68 -9.47
N GLU A 8 8.52 -2.51 -10.53
CA GLU A 8 9.88 -3.02 -10.71
C GLU A 8 10.86 -2.38 -9.71
N GLN A 9 10.54 -1.17 -9.23
CA GLN A 9 11.38 -0.42 -8.29
C GLN A 9 10.90 -0.50 -6.83
N LEU A 10 9.82 -1.25 -6.56
CA LEU A 10 9.24 -1.37 -5.22
C LEU A 10 10.25 -1.92 -4.21
N GLU A 11 10.99 -2.97 -4.56
CA GLU A 11 11.97 -3.57 -3.64
C GLU A 11 13.08 -2.58 -3.28
N ALA A 12 13.60 -1.84 -4.26
CA ALA A 12 14.62 -0.82 -4.04
C ALA A 12 14.12 0.33 -3.14
N ALA A 13 12.82 0.61 -3.16
CA ALA A 13 12.20 1.60 -2.27
C ALA A 13 12.04 1.10 -0.83
N LEU A 14 12.01 -0.22 -0.60
CA LEU A 14 11.67 -0.85 0.69
C LEU A 14 12.88 -1.39 1.45
N VAL A 15 13.94 -1.82 0.76
CA VAL A 15 15.12 -2.42 1.41
C VAL A 15 15.70 -1.49 2.47
N GLY A 16 15.80 -2.01 3.70
CA GLY A 16 16.38 -1.31 4.84
C GLY A 16 15.51 -0.20 5.44
N MET A 17 14.21 -0.16 5.14
CA MET A 17 13.30 0.77 5.80
C MET A 17 12.91 0.30 7.20
N ASP A 18 12.85 1.23 8.15
CA ASP A 18 12.35 0.99 9.51
C ASP A 18 10.87 1.42 9.67
N LEU A 19 10.38 2.30 8.79
CA LEU A 19 9.02 2.82 8.77
C LEU A 19 8.51 2.91 7.32
N VAL A 20 7.34 2.33 7.06
CA VAL A 20 6.67 2.38 5.76
C VAL A 20 5.29 3.01 5.94
N ILE A 21 5.05 4.13 5.26
CA ILE A 21 3.76 4.83 5.27
C ILE A 21 3.06 4.57 3.94
N ILE A 22 1.84 4.02 3.99
CA ILE A 22 1.06 3.63 2.81
C ILE A 22 -0.21 4.49 2.72
N PRO A 23 -0.15 5.65 2.04
CA PRO A 23 -1.34 6.40 1.65
C PRO A 23 -1.95 5.89 0.34
N ALA A 24 -1.37 4.85 -0.28
CA ALA A 24 -1.72 4.37 -1.60
C ALA A 24 -3.16 3.83 -1.64
N GLY A 25 -3.93 4.31 -2.60
CA GLY A 25 -5.31 3.90 -2.82
C GLY A 25 -5.91 4.72 -3.93
N ILE A 26 -7.08 4.31 -4.41
CA ILE A 26 -7.83 5.09 -5.38
C ILE A 26 -8.86 5.99 -4.68
N PRO A 27 -9.10 7.21 -5.19
CA PRO A 27 -10.23 8.00 -4.74
C PRO A 27 -11.53 7.33 -5.17
N ARG A 28 -12.59 7.50 -4.37
CA ARG A 28 -13.93 7.01 -4.71
C ARG A 28 -14.40 7.70 -5.99
N LYS A 29 -14.78 6.90 -7.00
CA LYS A 29 -15.34 7.42 -8.26
C LYS A 29 -16.87 7.42 -8.22
N PRO A 30 -17.55 8.31 -8.96
CA PRO A 30 -19.00 8.23 -9.15
C PRO A 30 -19.41 6.84 -9.66
N GLY A 31 -20.47 6.28 -9.08
CA GLY A 31 -20.96 4.93 -9.41
C GLY A 31 -20.19 3.77 -8.75
N MET A 32 -19.09 4.02 -8.05
CA MET A 32 -18.35 2.99 -7.31
C MET A 32 -19.02 2.69 -5.97
N THR A 33 -19.28 1.40 -5.71
CA THR A 33 -19.80 0.96 -4.41
C THR A 33 -18.70 1.01 -3.35
N ARG A 34 -19.09 0.87 -2.07
CA ARG A 34 -18.12 0.79 -0.98
C ARG A 34 -17.26 -0.47 -1.10
N ASP A 35 -17.86 -1.58 -1.53
CA ASP A 35 -17.19 -2.87 -1.65
C ASP A 35 -16.21 -2.87 -2.83
N ASP A 36 -16.57 -2.24 -3.96
CA ASP A 36 -15.64 -2.06 -5.08
C ASP A 36 -14.39 -1.27 -4.65
N LEU A 37 -14.60 -0.18 -3.92
CA LEU A 37 -13.52 0.64 -3.39
C LEU A 37 -12.63 -0.15 -2.42
N PHE A 38 -13.27 -0.91 -1.51
CA PHE A 38 -12.55 -1.76 -0.56
C PHE A 38 -11.71 -2.82 -1.26
N ASN A 39 -12.30 -3.58 -2.19
CA ASN A 39 -11.62 -4.66 -2.90
C ASN A 39 -10.42 -4.15 -3.70
N ILE A 40 -10.55 -2.99 -4.37
CA ILE A 40 -9.43 -2.39 -5.11
C ILE A 40 -8.32 -1.96 -4.16
N ASN A 41 -8.65 -1.23 -3.08
CA ASN A 41 -7.64 -0.75 -2.14
C ASN A 41 -7.00 -1.90 -1.34
N ALA A 42 -7.75 -2.96 -1.04
CA ALA A 42 -7.22 -4.19 -0.44
C ALA A 42 -6.18 -4.85 -1.36
N GLY A 43 -6.43 -4.91 -2.68
CA GLY A 43 -5.46 -5.43 -3.65
C GLY A 43 -4.17 -4.59 -3.73
N ILE A 44 -4.30 -3.27 -3.68
CA ILE A 44 -3.16 -2.34 -3.64
C ILE A 44 -2.34 -2.55 -2.37
N VAL A 45 -2.98 -2.52 -1.20
CA VAL A 45 -2.33 -2.70 0.10
C VAL A 45 -1.66 -4.07 0.18
N ARG A 46 -2.33 -5.14 -0.26
CA ARG A 46 -1.76 -6.49 -0.30
C ARG A 46 -0.44 -6.52 -1.08
N THR A 47 -0.43 -5.97 -2.29
CA THR A 47 0.77 -5.98 -3.15
C THR A 47 1.94 -5.23 -2.49
N LEU A 48 1.66 -4.12 -1.82
CA LEU A 48 2.69 -3.34 -1.11
C LEU A 48 3.19 -4.09 0.14
N CYS A 49 2.29 -4.67 0.93
CA CYS A 49 2.65 -5.46 2.11
C CYS A 49 3.46 -6.72 1.76
N GLU A 50 3.20 -7.38 0.62
CA GLU A 50 4.04 -8.47 0.11
C GLU A 50 5.49 -7.99 -0.13
N GLY A 51 5.67 -6.79 -0.67
CA GLY A 51 6.98 -6.15 -0.81
C GLY A 51 7.63 -5.84 0.54
N VAL A 52 6.88 -5.29 1.49
CA VAL A 52 7.39 -4.97 2.84
C VAL A 52 7.87 -6.23 3.54
N ALA A 53 7.05 -7.29 3.53
CA ALA A 53 7.41 -8.57 4.13
C ALA A 53 8.68 -9.18 3.52
N LYS A 54 8.93 -8.96 2.22
CA LYS A 54 10.14 -9.44 1.54
C LYS A 54 11.38 -8.60 1.86
N CYS A 55 11.25 -7.27 1.89
CA CYS A 55 12.41 -6.36 1.88
C CYS A 55 12.76 -5.76 3.24
N CYS A 56 11.76 -5.59 4.12
CA CYS A 56 11.90 -4.96 5.42
C CYS A 56 10.84 -5.49 6.41
N PRO A 57 10.86 -6.80 6.74
CA PRO A 57 9.80 -7.43 7.54
C PRO A 57 9.66 -6.88 8.96
N ASN A 58 10.69 -6.19 9.47
CA ASN A 58 10.69 -5.58 10.80
C ASN A 58 10.25 -4.10 10.79
N ALA A 59 9.94 -3.54 9.62
CA ALA A 59 9.49 -2.17 9.51
C ALA A 59 8.13 -1.97 10.19
N ILE A 60 7.95 -0.83 10.84
CA ILE A 60 6.63 -0.38 11.28
C ILE A 60 5.83 0.03 10.04
N VAL A 61 4.61 -0.48 9.90
CA VAL A 61 3.76 -0.18 8.74
C VAL A 61 2.56 0.66 9.16
N ASN A 62 2.46 1.88 8.62
CA ASN A 62 1.37 2.80 8.85
C ASN A 62 0.49 2.89 7.60
N ILE A 63 -0.64 2.18 7.61
CA ILE A 63 -1.61 2.17 6.51
C ILE A 63 -2.61 3.30 6.71
N ILE A 64 -2.72 4.16 5.70
CA ILE A 64 -3.68 5.29 5.65
C ILE A 64 -4.77 5.02 4.59
N SER A 65 -4.56 4.01 3.73
CA SER A 65 -5.49 3.58 2.69
C SER A 65 -6.91 3.32 3.22
N ASN A 66 -7.88 4.06 2.70
CA ASN A 66 -9.29 3.91 3.07
C ASN A 66 -9.94 2.73 2.32
N PRO A 67 -10.89 1.97 2.89
CA PRO A 67 -11.30 1.98 4.28
C PRO A 67 -10.30 1.26 5.18
N VAL A 68 -9.85 1.95 6.22
CA VAL A 68 -8.94 1.41 7.24
C VAL A 68 -9.65 0.33 8.07
N ASN A 69 -10.97 0.47 8.26
CA ASN A 69 -11.81 -0.51 8.93
C ASN A 69 -12.69 -1.22 7.90
N SER A 70 -12.52 -2.53 7.79
CA SER A 70 -13.44 -3.44 7.12
C SER A 70 -14.11 -4.32 8.16
N THR A 71 -15.39 -4.06 8.43
CA THR A 71 -16.31 -5.01 9.10
C THR A 71 -16.91 -5.94 8.08
#